data_AF-A0A9N8PN40-F1
#
_entry.id   AF-A0A9N8PN40-F1
#
_cell.length_a   1.000
_cell.length_b   1.000
_cell.length_c   1.000
_cell.angle_alpha   90.00
_cell.angle_beta   90.00
_cell.angle_gamma   90.00
#
_symmetry.space_group_name_H-M   'P 1'
#
loop_
_entity.id
_entity.type
_entity.pdbx_description
1 polymer ?
#
loop_
_entity_poly.entity_id
_entity_poly.type
_entity_poly.pdbx_seq_one_letter_code
_entity_poly.pdbx_strand_id
1 'polypeptide(L)'
;MKTSMILSSLALALPAFAAPVTSSSSSTASGCVAKDNACRASDPVTGLSANQAQCSADNAACKGTTRGSDGLSANMAQCAADYAACLGENPFSKRSAPSGAFGGIAIHSGSDIQFASVNAAGSKFWLKKDTKTYCPEVVGSACPNTTSTQFVGGDNTLSLDTIVPGGQQIYVAVDGTLSFTAPHSASTGAAGSMVEGFSLAQNGEHVQFQGNDWLACPSEGGSYAVYAAAIAHDASACTGFAFRVADSTLPAAWEYN
;
A
#
# COMPACT_ATOMS: atom_id res chain seq x y z
N MET A 1 42.42 -44.40 -76.15
CA MET A 1 43.17 -43.16 -76.44
C MET A 1 42.77 -42.12 -75.41
N LYS A 2 43.75 -41.64 -74.63
CA LYS A 2 43.77 -40.39 -73.84
C LYS A 2 42.73 -40.22 -72.70
N THR A 3 43.02 -39.73 -71.50
CA THR A 3 44.21 -39.53 -70.65
C THR A 3 43.65 -39.06 -69.29
N SER A 4 44.19 -39.55 -68.15
CA SER A 4 44.49 -38.87 -66.86
C SER A 4 43.48 -37.89 -66.22
N MET A 5 43.32 -37.75 -64.90
CA MET A 5 44.29 -37.86 -63.80
C MET A 5 43.51 -37.90 -62.45
N ILE A 6 44.07 -38.62 -61.47
CA ILE A 6 43.65 -38.72 -60.07
C ILE A 6 44.51 -37.74 -59.22
N LEU A 7 44.05 -37.47 -57.99
CA LEU A 7 44.69 -36.78 -56.84
C LEU A 7 44.47 -35.25 -56.81
N SER A 8 44.18 -34.61 -55.68
CA SER A 8 44.63 -34.91 -54.32
C SER A 8 43.92 -34.05 -53.26
N SER A 9 43.89 -34.57 -52.03
CA SER A 9 44.07 -33.83 -50.75
C SER A 9 42.92 -32.96 -50.24
N LEU A 10 42.60 -32.83 -48.95
CA LEU A 10 43.28 -33.20 -47.71
C LEU A 10 42.20 -33.15 -46.59
N ALA A 11 42.03 -34.22 -45.81
CA ALA A 11 41.22 -34.17 -44.58
C ALA A 11 42.15 -33.86 -43.40
N LEU A 12 41.98 -32.69 -42.76
CA LEU A 12 42.67 -32.36 -41.51
C LEU A 12 41.79 -32.69 -40.30
N ALA A 13 42.40 -33.38 -39.34
CA ALA A 13 41.84 -33.87 -38.10
C ALA A 13 41.49 -32.75 -37.09
N LEU A 14 40.50 -33.04 -36.24
CA LEU A 14 40.06 -32.24 -35.11
C LEU A 14 41.16 -32.11 -34.03
N PRO A 15 41.17 -30.98 -33.30
CA PRO A 15 41.47 -30.97 -31.87
C PRO A 15 40.16 -30.84 -31.05
N ALA A 16 39.99 -31.76 -30.10
CA ALA A 16 38.96 -31.67 -29.07
C ALA A 16 39.31 -30.53 -28.10
N PHE A 17 38.57 -29.43 -28.17
CA PHE A 17 38.58 -28.41 -27.13
C PHE A 17 37.61 -28.82 -26.02
N ALA A 18 38.15 -29.15 -24.84
CA ALA A 18 37.39 -29.23 -23.61
C ALA A 18 36.86 -27.83 -23.29
N ALA A 19 35.54 -27.68 -23.24
CA ALA A 19 34.90 -26.47 -22.73
C ALA A 19 35.25 -26.31 -21.24
N PRO A 20 35.48 -25.08 -20.75
CA PRO A 20 35.60 -24.86 -19.32
C PRO A 20 34.26 -25.20 -18.68
N VAL A 21 34.28 -26.22 -17.81
CA VAL A 21 33.19 -26.51 -16.90
C VAL A 21 33.12 -25.33 -15.95
N THR A 22 32.25 -24.35 -16.23
CA THR A 22 31.84 -23.37 -15.23
C THR A 22 31.16 -24.16 -14.13
N SER A 23 31.85 -24.27 -13.00
CA SER A 23 31.33 -24.88 -11.79
C SER A 23 30.14 -24.04 -11.37
N SER A 24 28.92 -24.54 -11.59
CA SER A 24 27.71 -24.01 -10.98
C SER A 24 27.85 -24.25 -9.49
N SER A 25 28.43 -23.27 -8.79
CA SER A 25 28.50 -23.27 -7.33
C SER A 25 27.08 -23.25 -6.80
N SER A 26 26.57 -24.43 -6.44
CA SER A 26 25.38 -24.59 -5.61
C SER A 26 25.62 -23.82 -4.31
N SER A 27 25.12 -22.59 -4.26
CA SER A 27 25.19 -21.76 -3.06
C SER A 27 24.24 -22.35 -2.02
N THR A 28 24.78 -22.82 -0.90
CA THR A 28 23.99 -23.26 0.25
C THR A 28 23.15 -22.10 0.79
N ALA A 29 21.96 -22.39 1.34
CA ALA A 29 21.02 -21.39 1.85
C ALA A 29 21.63 -20.41 2.87
N SER A 30 22.67 -20.83 3.62
CA SER A 30 23.43 -19.97 4.53
C SER A 30 24.27 -18.90 3.81
N GLY A 31 24.81 -19.22 2.63
CA GLY A 31 25.55 -18.26 1.80
C GLY A 31 24.65 -17.19 1.18
N CYS A 32 23.41 -17.54 0.84
CA CYS A 32 22.44 -16.58 0.32
C CYS A 32 21.98 -15.57 1.38
N VAL A 33 21.74 -16.04 2.61
CA VAL A 33 21.40 -15.16 3.75
C VAL A 33 22.58 -14.24 4.11
N ALA A 34 23.82 -14.73 4.06
CA ALA A 34 25.01 -13.90 4.27
C ALA A 34 25.16 -12.82 3.20
N LYS A 35 24.88 -13.13 1.93
CA LYS A 35 24.88 -12.15 0.83
C LYS A 35 23.75 -11.12 0.94
N ASP A 36 22.55 -11.52 1.35
CA ASP A 36 21.42 -10.61 1.62
C ASP A 36 21.77 -9.65 2.77
N ASN A 37 22.27 -10.18 3.89
CA ASN A 37 22.70 -9.37 5.02
C ASN A 37 23.84 -8.41 4.65
N ALA A 38 24.78 -8.83 3.79
CA ALA A 38 25.86 -7.97 3.29
C ALA A 38 25.36 -6.90 2.30
N CYS A 39 24.42 -7.26 1.42
CA CYS A 39 23.77 -6.32 0.49
C CYS A 39 23.01 -5.22 1.24
N ARG A 40 22.25 -5.62 2.28
CA ARG A 40 21.56 -4.72 3.20
C ARG A 40 22.49 -3.83 4.04
N ALA A 41 23.78 -4.16 4.11
CA ALA A 41 24.77 -3.48 4.94
C ALA A 41 25.71 -2.51 4.18
N SER A 42 25.51 -2.28 2.87
CA SER A 42 26.31 -1.31 2.07
C SER A 42 25.89 0.14 2.36
N ASP A 43 26.70 1.22 2.38
CA ASP A 43 28.15 1.55 2.34
C ASP A 43 28.32 2.81 3.24
N PRO A 44 29.27 2.88 4.21
CA PRO A 44 29.43 4.02 5.12
C PRO A 44 29.94 5.32 4.46
N VAL A 45 30.37 5.30 3.20
CA VAL A 45 30.96 6.46 2.49
C VAL A 45 29.98 7.13 1.52
N THR A 46 29.10 6.38 0.87
CA THR A 46 28.14 6.92 -0.12
C THR A 46 26.69 6.98 0.39
N GLY A 47 26.36 6.29 1.48
CA GLY A 47 25.03 6.33 2.11
C GLY A 47 23.90 5.70 1.27
N LEU A 48 24.19 5.19 0.08
CA LEU A 48 23.22 4.55 -0.81
C LEU A 48 23.29 3.03 -0.61
N SER A 49 22.61 2.53 0.42
CA SER A 49 22.38 1.09 0.55
C SER A 49 21.62 0.59 -0.67
N ALA A 50 22.01 -0.54 -1.25
CA ALA A 50 21.19 -1.24 -2.24
C ALA A 50 19.73 -1.29 -1.75
N ASN A 51 18.77 -0.95 -2.61
CA ASN A 51 17.37 -0.93 -2.18
C ASN A 51 16.98 -2.33 -1.69
N GLN A 52 16.24 -2.38 -0.60
CA GLN A 52 15.95 -3.63 0.10
C GLN A 52 15.25 -4.67 -0.79
N ALA A 53 14.56 -4.20 -1.84
CA ALA A 53 13.96 -5.01 -2.88
C ALA A 53 15.02 -5.77 -3.71
N GLN A 54 16.09 -5.10 -4.15
CA GLN A 54 17.20 -5.71 -4.89
C GLN A 54 17.89 -6.80 -4.05
N CYS A 55 18.21 -6.52 -2.78
CA CYS A 55 18.83 -7.52 -1.91
C CYS A 55 17.92 -8.73 -1.69
N SER A 56 16.60 -8.50 -1.58
CA SER A 56 15.60 -9.56 -1.43
C SER A 56 15.40 -10.36 -2.72
N ALA A 57 15.47 -9.71 -3.88
CA ALA A 57 15.44 -10.35 -5.20
C ALA A 57 16.67 -11.22 -5.42
N ASP A 58 17.87 -10.71 -5.13
CA ASP A 58 19.13 -11.45 -5.24
C ASP A 58 19.19 -12.64 -4.27
N ASN A 59 18.65 -12.49 -3.05
CA ASN A 59 18.50 -13.60 -2.10
C ASN A 59 17.53 -14.67 -2.62
N ALA A 60 16.39 -14.26 -3.19
CA ALA A 60 15.40 -15.18 -3.75
C ALA A 60 15.91 -15.92 -5.00
N ALA A 61 16.66 -15.23 -5.86
CA ALA A 61 17.38 -15.80 -6.99
C ALA A 61 18.47 -16.78 -6.52
N CYS A 62 19.25 -16.40 -5.49
CA CYS A 62 20.27 -17.24 -4.87
C CYS A 62 19.68 -18.51 -4.24
N LYS A 63 18.49 -18.40 -3.62
CA LYS A 63 17.75 -19.54 -3.04
C LYS A 63 17.02 -20.39 -4.09
N GLY A 64 17.05 -20.02 -5.37
CA GLY A 64 16.40 -20.74 -6.46
C GLY A 64 14.86 -20.72 -6.39
N THR A 65 14.27 -19.79 -5.64
CA THR A 65 12.82 -19.75 -5.39
C THR A 65 12.03 -18.90 -6.38
N THR A 66 12.67 -18.36 -7.42
CA THR A 66 11.99 -17.55 -8.44
C THR A 66 12.52 -17.77 -9.84
N ARG A 67 11.65 -18.26 -10.71
CA ARG A 67 11.83 -18.17 -12.17
C ARG A 67 11.48 -16.72 -12.56
N GLY A 68 12.07 -16.13 -13.62
CA GLY A 68 13.16 -16.64 -14.44
C GLY A 68 13.41 -15.77 -15.67
N SER A 69 14.01 -16.37 -16.70
CA SER A 69 13.77 -16.09 -18.13
C SER A 69 13.08 -17.28 -18.84
N ASP A 70 12.62 -18.27 -18.05
CA ASP A 70 12.34 -19.64 -18.51
C ASP A 70 10.91 -20.13 -18.10
N GLY A 71 10.00 -19.20 -17.72
CA GLY A 71 8.55 -19.45 -17.52
C GLY A 71 7.94 -19.66 -16.09
N LEU A 72 8.25 -18.90 -15.02
CA LEU A 72 7.49 -18.92 -13.72
C LEU A 72 7.47 -17.47 -13.23
N SER A 73 6.42 -17.19 -12.47
CA SER A 73 6.19 -16.08 -11.56
C SER A 73 7.46 -15.40 -11.03
N ALA A 74 7.67 -14.15 -11.46
CA ALA A 74 8.43 -13.19 -10.68
C ALA A 74 7.80 -13.12 -9.27
N ASN A 75 8.58 -13.31 -8.21
CA ASN A 75 8.08 -12.99 -6.88
C ASN A 75 7.94 -11.47 -6.76
N MET A 76 7.15 -11.03 -5.78
CA MET A 76 6.95 -9.60 -5.53
C MET A 76 8.26 -8.84 -5.29
N ALA A 77 9.34 -9.51 -4.85
CA ALA A 77 10.64 -8.90 -4.64
C ALA A 77 11.33 -8.54 -5.97
N GLN A 78 11.25 -9.39 -6.99
CA GLN A 78 11.79 -9.09 -8.32
C GLN A 78 11.04 -7.93 -8.97
N CYS A 79 9.70 -7.92 -8.90
CA CYS A 79 8.91 -6.81 -9.42
C CYS A 79 9.23 -5.48 -8.73
N ALA A 80 9.46 -5.51 -7.41
CA ALA A 80 9.84 -4.33 -6.65
C ALA A 80 11.26 -3.86 -6.95
N ALA A 81 12.20 -4.78 -7.22
CA ALA A 81 13.56 -4.46 -7.64
C ALA A 81 13.58 -3.81 -9.02
N ASP A 82 12.84 -4.37 -9.98
CA ASP A 82 12.72 -3.82 -11.34
C ASP A 82 12.03 -2.44 -11.33
N TYR A 83 11.00 -2.25 -10.50
CA TYR A 83 10.36 -0.95 -10.28
C TYR A 83 11.35 0.09 -9.73
N ALA A 84 12.11 -0.28 -8.69
CA ALA A 84 13.08 0.60 -8.07
C ALA A 84 14.28 0.93 -8.97
N ALA A 85 14.71 -0.02 -9.80
CA ALA A 85 15.72 0.21 -10.83
C ALA A 85 15.22 1.19 -11.92
N CYS A 86 13.93 1.11 -12.26
CA CYS A 86 13.31 1.96 -13.28
C CYS A 86 13.06 3.39 -12.80
N LEU A 87 12.53 3.55 -11.58
CA LEU A 87 12.07 4.85 -11.06
C LEU A 87 13.00 5.46 -10.03
N GLY A 88 14.05 4.74 -9.61
CA GLY A 88 14.99 5.21 -8.59
C GLY A 88 14.43 5.24 -7.17
N GLU A 89 13.20 4.76 -6.96
CA GLU A 89 12.51 4.76 -5.68
C GLU A 89 12.20 3.33 -5.23
N ASN A 90 12.55 2.99 -4.00
CA ASN A 90 12.16 1.70 -3.43
C ASN A 90 10.65 1.74 -3.12
N PRO A 91 9.83 0.83 -3.69
CA PRO A 91 8.38 0.80 -3.43
C PRO A 91 8.05 0.39 -1.99
N PHE A 92 9.06 0.02 -1.20
CA PHE A 92 8.99 -0.24 0.24
C PHE A 92 9.68 0.85 1.08
N SER A 93 10.06 1.98 0.47
CA SER A 93 10.57 3.11 1.24
C SER A 93 9.49 3.55 2.22
N LYS A 94 9.88 3.76 3.47
CA LYS A 94 8.98 4.31 4.49
C LYS A 94 8.46 5.67 3.99
N ARG A 95 7.15 5.80 3.75
CA ARG A 95 6.54 7.09 3.46
C ARG A 95 6.62 7.97 4.71
N SER A 96 6.74 9.28 4.56
CA SER A 96 6.56 10.21 5.69
C SER A 96 5.07 10.42 5.93
N ALA A 97 4.68 10.76 7.15
CA ALA A 97 3.29 11.07 7.43
C ALA A 97 2.77 12.20 6.54
N PRO A 98 1.51 12.12 6.07
CA PRO A 98 0.92 13.17 5.26
C PRO A 98 1.00 14.49 6.02
N SER A 99 1.57 15.51 5.37
CA SER A 99 1.68 16.87 5.92
C SER A 99 0.43 17.72 5.66
N GLY A 100 -0.57 17.16 5.00
CA GLY A 100 -1.82 17.81 4.63
C GLY A 100 -2.96 16.80 4.46
N ALA A 101 -4.00 17.18 3.72
CA ALA A 101 -5.15 16.32 3.49
C ALA A 101 -4.79 15.04 2.72
N PHE A 102 -5.47 13.94 3.06
CA PHE A 102 -5.26 12.64 2.43
C PHE A 102 -6.57 11.90 2.22
N GLY A 103 -6.60 10.97 1.28
CA GLY A 103 -7.70 10.03 1.08
C GLY A 103 -7.49 8.73 1.87
N GLY A 104 -8.52 7.89 1.92
CA GLY A 104 -8.47 6.59 2.58
C GLY A 104 -8.79 5.43 1.65
N ILE A 105 -8.00 4.36 1.71
CA ILE A 105 -8.26 3.11 0.99
C ILE A 105 -8.20 1.91 1.94
N ALA A 106 -9.11 0.96 1.74
CA ALA A 106 -9.13 -0.30 2.48
C ALA A 106 -8.22 -1.34 1.82
N ILE A 107 -7.37 -1.98 2.61
CA ILE A 107 -6.49 -3.06 2.15
C ILE A 107 -6.83 -4.35 2.92
N HIS A 108 -7.39 -5.31 2.18
CA HIS A 108 -7.57 -6.69 2.59
C HIS A 108 -7.51 -7.59 1.35
N SER A 109 -6.34 -8.20 1.13
CA SER A 109 -6.05 -8.95 -0.10
C SER A 109 -7.03 -10.10 -0.29
N GLY A 110 -7.57 -10.23 -1.51
CA GLY A 110 -8.48 -11.32 -1.88
C GLY A 110 -9.92 -11.14 -1.41
N SER A 111 -10.31 -9.94 -0.97
CA SER A 111 -11.71 -9.61 -0.63
C SER A 111 -12.29 -8.54 -1.54
N ASP A 112 -13.62 -8.43 -1.51
CA ASP A 112 -14.39 -7.44 -2.26
C ASP A 112 -14.18 -5.98 -1.80
N ILE A 113 -13.49 -5.79 -0.67
CA ILE A 113 -13.16 -4.46 -0.12
C ILE A 113 -11.73 -4.02 -0.46
N GLN A 114 -10.95 -4.87 -1.13
CA GLN A 114 -9.59 -4.52 -1.55
C GLN A 114 -9.59 -3.27 -2.43
N PHE A 115 -8.83 -2.25 -2.00
CA PHE A 115 -8.73 -0.92 -2.62
C PHE A 115 -10.04 -0.10 -2.62
N ALA A 116 -11.06 -0.50 -1.86
CA ALA A 116 -12.26 0.32 -1.72
C ALA A 116 -11.94 1.62 -0.97
N SER A 117 -12.42 2.76 -1.47
CA SER A 117 -12.27 4.04 -0.78
C SER A 117 -13.05 4.06 0.54
N VAL A 118 -12.46 4.70 1.55
CA VAL A 118 -13.13 5.00 2.82
C VAL A 118 -13.85 6.35 2.69
N ASN A 119 -15.18 6.32 2.61
CA ASN A 119 -15.99 7.48 2.27
C ASN A 119 -16.95 7.87 3.41
N ALA A 120 -17.06 9.17 3.66
CA ALA A 120 -18.01 9.80 4.55
C ALA A 120 -19.39 9.90 3.90
N ALA A 121 -20.40 9.31 4.56
CA ALA A 121 -21.80 9.46 4.18
C ALA A 121 -22.73 9.22 5.39
N GLY A 122 -23.77 10.03 5.57
CA GLY A 122 -24.76 9.90 6.64
C GLY A 122 -24.14 9.87 8.05
N SER A 123 -23.21 10.78 8.35
CA SER A 123 -22.48 10.90 9.63
C SER A 123 -21.64 9.68 10.03
N LYS A 124 -21.36 8.79 9.06
CA LYS A 124 -20.59 7.55 9.23
C LYS A 124 -19.62 7.32 8.08
N PHE A 125 -18.72 6.37 8.25
CA PHE A 125 -17.78 5.96 7.21
C PHE A 125 -18.14 4.60 6.60
N TRP A 126 -17.91 4.51 5.30
CA TRP A 126 -18.33 3.39 4.48
C TRP A 126 -17.27 2.99 3.47
N LEU A 127 -17.26 1.70 3.12
CA LEU A 127 -16.61 1.20 1.91
C LEU A 127 -17.68 0.94 0.84
N LYS A 128 -17.30 1.13 -0.43
CA LYS A 128 -18.17 0.91 -1.61
C LYS A 128 -19.49 1.70 -1.56
N LYS A 129 -19.44 2.89 -0.98
CA LYS A 129 -20.52 3.88 -0.96
C LYS A 129 -19.92 5.23 -1.30
N ASP A 130 -20.59 6.01 -2.12
CA ASP A 130 -20.07 7.32 -2.54
C ASP A 130 -20.03 8.29 -1.37
N THR A 131 -19.02 9.17 -1.40
CA THR A 131 -18.94 10.31 -0.50
C THR A 131 -20.18 11.19 -0.69
N LYS A 132 -20.73 11.71 0.41
CA LYS A 132 -21.80 12.71 0.38
C LYS A 132 -21.29 14.03 0.94
N THR A 133 -21.47 15.08 0.15
CA THR A 133 -21.11 16.46 0.49
C THR A 133 -22.33 17.35 0.35
N TYR A 134 -22.32 18.48 1.05
CA TYR A 134 -23.34 19.50 0.91
C TYR A 134 -22.71 20.88 0.78
N CYS A 135 -23.39 21.73 0.02
CA CYS A 135 -23.04 23.12 -0.17
C CYS A 135 -24.33 23.95 -0.01
N PRO A 136 -24.41 24.84 1.00
CA PRO A 136 -25.53 25.75 1.13
C PRO A 136 -25.62 26.71 -0.05
N GLU A 137 -26.85 27.02 -0.50
CA GLU A 137 -27.08 27.97 -1.61
C GLU A 137 -26.45 29.34 -1.36
N VAL A 138 -26.42 29.80 -0.10
CA VAL A 138 -25.82 31.08 0.31
C VAL A 138 -24.30 31.14 0.10
N VAL A 139 -23.63 29.99 0.06
CA VAL A 139 -22.19 29.88 -0.26
C VAL A 139 -22.00 29.78 -1.77
N GLY A 140 -22.90 29.05 -2.45
CA GLY A 140 -22.96 28.98 -3.91
C GLY A 140 -21.65 28.48 -4.54
N SER A 141 -21.15 29.21 -5.53
CA SER A 141 -19.94 28.84 -6.29
C SER A 141 -18.64 28.89 -5.48
N ALA A 142 -18.66 29.40 -4.24
CA ALA A 142 -17.49 29.38 -3.36
C ALA A 142 -17.24 28.00 -2.74
N CYS A 143 -18.19 27.07 -2.83
CA CYS A 143 -17.99 25.70 -2.36
C CYS A 143 -16.95 24.98 -3.22
N PRO A 144 -15.94 24.34 -2.61
CA PRO A 144 -15.04 23.52 -3.36
C PRO A 144 -15.77 22.27 -3.84
N ASN A 145 -15.51 21.88 -5.09
CA ASN A 145 -16.10 20.72 -5.70
C ASN A 145 -15.23 19.49 -5.41
N THR A 146 -15.56 18.77 -4.34
CA THR A 146 -14.94 17.49 -4.02
C THR A 146 -15.98 16.37 -4.04
N THR A 147 -15.59 15.25 -4.65
CA THR A 147 -16.40 14.02 -4.73
C THR A 147 -15.81 12.90 -3.90
N SER A 148 -14.71 13.16 -3.19
CA SER A 148 -13.98 12.19 -2.39
C SER A 148 -13.85 12.66 -0.95
N THR A 149 -13.78 11.70 -0.04
CA THR A 149 -13.57 11.98 1.38
C THR A 149 -12.10 12.25 1.64
N GLN A 150 -11.85 13.38 2.29
CA GLN A 150 -10.53 13.88 2.59
C GLN A 150 -10.40 13.99 4.11
N PHE A 151 -9.28 13.52 4.63
CA PHE A 151 -8.96 13.44 6.05
C PHE A 151 -7.78 14.36 6.35
N VAL A 152 -7.75 14.93 7.55
CA VAL A 152 -6.62 15.71 8.09
C VAL A 152 -6.30 15.27 9.52
N GLY A 153 -5.05 15.46 9.93
CA GLY A 153 -4.56 15.07 11.25
C GLY A 153 -4.08 13.62 11.27
N GLY A 154 -4.48 12.88 12.29
CA GLY A 154 -4.00 11.52 12.56
C GLY A 154 -2.86 11.46 13.59
N ASP A 155 -2.61 12.54 14.31
CA ASP A 155 -1.84 12.56 15.55
C ASP A 155 -2.80 12.80 16.72
N ASN A 156 -3.13 11.73 17.44
CA ASN A 156 -4.17 11.62 18.49
C ASN A 156 -5.63 11.83 18.02
N THR A 157 -5.89 12.83 17.17
CA THR A 157 -7.22 13.16 16.63
C THR A 157 -7.24 13.09 15.11
N LEU A 158 -8.40 12.81 14.51
CA LEU A 158 -8.61 12.81 13.07
C LEU A 158 -9.83 13.68 12.72
N SER A 159 -9.80 14.41 11.61
CA SER A 159 -10.93 15.26 11.19
C SER A 159 -11.14 15.14 9.68
N LEU A 160 -12.31 15.59 9.21
CA LEU A 160 -12.57 15.73 7.79
C LEU A 160 -11.94 17.04 7.28
N ASP A 161 -11.42 17.02 6.05
CA ASP A 161 -10.93 18.23 5.38
C ASP A 161 -12.12 19.04 4.86
N THR A 162 -12.56 20.00 5.66
CA THR A 162 -13.75 20.81 5.40
C THR A 162 -13.48 22.28 5.71
N ILE A 163 -14.14 23.17 4.99
CA ILE A 163 -14.08 24.62 5.22
C ILE A 163 -15.29 25.16 6.01
N VAL A 164 -16.24 24.31 6.43
CA VAL A 164 -17.37 24.75 7.25
C VAL A 164 -16.87 25.27 8.60
N PRO A 165 -17.36 26.44 9.08
CA PRO A 165 -17.00 26.94 10.40
C PRO A 165 -17.24 25.92 11.51
N GLY A 166 -16.21 25.66 12.33
CA GLY A 166 -16.23 24.64 13.39
C GLY A 166 -15.77 23.25 12.93
N GLY A 167 -15.62 23.04 11.61
CA GLY A 167 -15.14 21.80 11.02
C GLY A 167 -16.07 20.61 11.28
N GLN A 168 -15.54 19.42 11.02
CA GLN A 168 -16.20 18.15 11.33
C GLN A 168 -15.18 17.18 11.91
N GLN A 169 -15.38 16.84 13.18
CA GLN A 169 -14.47 16.00 13.95
C GLN A 169 -14.82 14.53 13.75
N ILE A 170 -13.83 13.69 13.48
CA ILE A 170 -14.03 12.24 13.42
C ILE A 170 -13.92 11.67 14.82
N TYR A 171 -14.76 10.68 15.11
CA TYR A 171 -14.80 10.00 16.40
C TYR A 171 -15.21 8.54 16.21
N VAL A 172 -14.90 7.72 17.21
CA VAL A 172 -15.41 6.36 17.33
C VAL A 172 -16.55 6.39 18.33
N ALA A 173 -17.75 5.99 17.89
CA ALA A 173 -18.91 5.90 18.76
C ALA A 173 -18.76 4.74 19.75
N VAL A 174 -19.62 4.72 20.78
CA VAL A 174 -19.59 3.69 21.85
C VAL A 174 -19.79 2.27 21.33
N ASP A 175 -20.43 2.09 20.18
CA ASP A 175 -20.62 0.80 19.52
C ASP A 175 -19.45 0.41 18.59
N GLY A 176 -18.42 1.26 18.52
CA GLY A 176 -17.25 1.11 17.66
C GLY A 176 -17.43 1.66 16.25
N THR A 177 -18.59 2.20 15.86
CA THR A 177 -18.76 2.79 14.54
C THR A 177 -17.85 4.00 14.35
N LEU A 178 -17.19 4.09 13.20
CA LEU A 178 -16.46 5.29 12.81
C LEU A 178 -17.46 6.33 12.29
N SER A 179 -17.47 7.49 12.94
CA SER A 179 -18.45 8.55 12.75
C SER A 179 -17.79 9.93 12.71
N PHE A 180 -18.55 10.93 12.28
CA PHE A 180 -18.11 12.32 12.30
C PHE A 180 -19.23 13.24 12.77
N THR A 181 -18.84 14.39 13.34
CA THR A 181 -19.81 15.34 13.89
C THR A 181 -20.57 16.07 12.81
N ALA A 182 -21.78 16.52 13.15
CA ALA A 182 -22.55 17.41 12.29
C ALA A 182 -21.78 18.72 12.05
N PRO A 183 -22.01 19.39 10.90
CA PRO A 183 -21.44 20.71 10.63
C PRO A 183 -21.72 21.69 11.77
N HIS A 184 -20.75 22.56 12.07
CA HIS A 184 -20.84 23.55 13.15
C HIS A 184 -20.98 22.97 14.57
N SER A 185 -20.77 21.67 14.76
CA SER A 185 -21.00 20.99 16.03
C SER A 185 -19.81 20.13 16.46
N ALA A 186 -19.47 20.21 17.74
CA ALA A 186 -18.53 19.29 18.39
C ALA A 186 -19.24 18.11 19.08
N SER A 187 -20.57 18.02 18.98
CA SER A 187 -21.35 16.97 19.65
C SER A 187 -21.18 15.62 18.95
N THR A 188 -20.82 14.59 19.71
CA THR A 188 -20.72 13.19 19.27
C THR A 188 -22.02 12.40 19.51
N GLY A 189 -23.09 13.07 19.96
CA GLY A 189 -24.42 12.49 20.18
C GLY A 189 -24.57 11.64 21.46
N ALA A 190 -23.56 10.84 21.81
CA ALA A 190 -23.57 9.97 22.99
C ALA A 190 -22.32 10.14 23.86
N ALA A 191 -22.54 10.16 25.18
CA ALA A 191 -21.46 10.12 26.16
C ALA A 191 -20.67 8.81 26.03
N GLY A 192 -19.34 8.89 26.14
CA GLY A 192 -18.43 7.75 25.96
C GLY A 192 -17.92 7.56 24.53
N SER A 193 -18.39 8.34 23.56
CA SER A 193 -17.75 8.41 22.24
C SER A 193 -16.35 9.03 22.36
N MET A 194 -15.44 8.62 21.48
CA MET A 194 -14.01 8.92 21.62
C MET A 194 -13.49 9.67 20.39
N VAL A 195 -13.03 10.91 20.60
CA VAL A 195 -12.43 11.76 19.57
C VAL A 195 -10.89 11.60 19.49
N GLU A 196 -10.31 10.96 20.51
CA GLU A 196 -8.87 10.72 20.64
C GLU A 196 -8.53 9.24 20.45
N GLY A 197 -7.23 8.94 20.30
CA GLY A 197 -6.71 7.59 20.09
C GLY A 197 -6.45 7.24 18.62
N PHE A 198 -6.61 8.20 17.71
CA PHE A 198 -6.20 8.05 16.31
C PHE A 198 -4.68 8.17 16.17
N SER A 199 -4.10 7.39 15.27
CA SER A 199 -2.68 7.48 14.96
C SER A 199 -2.43 7.12 13.50
N LEU A 200 -1.41 7.72 12.89
CA LEU A 200 -0.88 7.26 11.62
C LEU A 200 0.33 6.34 11.87
N ALA A 201 0.06 5.04 11.91
CA ALA A 201 1.06 4.00 12.10
C ALA A 201 1.93 3.79 10.85
N GLN A 202 3.01 3.02 11.02
CA GLN A 202 3.96 2.67 9.96
C GLN A 202 4.50 3.90 9.21
N ASN A 203 4.95 4.91 9.98
CA ASN A 203 5.47 6.18 9.47
C ASN A 203 4.43 7.02 8.72
N GLY A 204 3.14 6.86 9.03
CA GLY A 204 2.11 7.70 8.45
C GLY A 204 1.33 7.09 7.29
N GLU A 205 1.43 5.78 7.12
CA GLU A 205 0.83 5.05 6.01
C GLU A 205 -0.52 4.42 6.38
N HIS A 206 -0.79 4.18 7.66
CA HIS A 206 -1.99 3.48 8.11
C HIS A 206 -2.69 4.27 9.19
N VAL A 207 -3.97 4.55 9.01
CA VAL A 207 -4.81 5.08 10.08
C VAL A 207 -5.13 3.93 11.02
N GLN A 208 -4.85 4.10 12.31
CA GLN A 208 -5.22 3.15 13.37
C GLN A 208 -5.96 3.86 14.48
N PHE A 209 -6.71 3.07 15.24
CA PHE A 209 -7.40 3.53 16.43
C PHE A 209 -7.00 2.69 17.64
N GLN A 210 -6.44 3.34 18.66
CA GLN A 210 -5.88 2.69 19.84
C GLN A 210 -4.91 1.54 19.48
N GLY A 211 -4.10 1.74 18.43
CA GLY A 211 -3.14 0.75 17.92
C GLY A 211 -3.75 -0.45 17.19
N ASN A 212 -5.06 -0.45 16.92
CA ASN A 212 -5.76 -1.51 16.19
C ASN A 212 -6.24 -1.01 14.82
N ASP A 213 -6.44 -1.97 13.92
CA ASP A 213 -6.97 -1.76 12.58
C ASP A 213 -8.51 -1.65 12.59
N TRP A 214 -9.13 -1.78 11.42
CA TRP A 214 -10.55 -1.52 11.20
C TRP A 214 -11.29 -2.78 10.77
N LEU A 215 -12.61 -2.75 10.93
CA LEU A 215 -13.53 -3.78 10.50
C LEU A 215 -14.51 -3.20 9.48
N ALA A 216 -14.69 -3.91 8.37
CA ALA A 216 -15.69 -3.63 7.36
C ALA A 216 -16.86 -4.58 7.55
N CYS A 217 -17.95 -4.08 8.11
CA CYS A 217 -19.16 -4.87 8.38
C CYS A 217 -20.16 -4.71 7.23
N PRO A 218 -20.62 -5.80 6.59
CA PRO A 218 -21.58 -5.73 5.50
C PRO A 218 -22.83 -4.94 5.88
N SER A 219 -23.31 -4.13 4.95
CA SER A 219 -24.52 -3.31 5.07
C SER A 219 -25.34 -3.41 3.78
N GLU A 220 -26.52 -2.79 3.78
CA GLU A 220 -27.41 -2.75 2.62
C GLU A 220 -26.70 -2.24 1.36
N GLY A 221 -27.16 -2.72 0.19
CA GLY A 221 -26.67 -2.30 -1.11
C GLY A 221 -25.24 -2.74 -1.44
N GLY A 222 -24.66 -3.70 -0.69
CA GLY A 222 -23.29 -4.18 -0.91
C GLY A 222 -22.20 -3.21 -0.43
N SER A 223 -22.59 -2.24 0.39
CA SER A 223 -21.68 -1.34 1.11
C SER A 223 -21.21 -1.98 2.42
N TYR A 224 -20.17 -1.42 3.02
CA TYR A 224 -19.67 -1.89 4.32
C TYR A 224 -19.54 -0.71 5.27
N ALA A 225 -20.12 -0.81 6.46
CA ALA A 225 -19.92 0.16 7.53
C ALA A 225 -18.54 -0.07 8.17
N VAL A 226 -17.85 1.03 8.50
CA VAL A 226 -16.51 0.98 9.10
C VAL A 226 -16.61 1.05 10.63
N TYR A 227 -15.97 0.09 11.29
CA TYR A 227 -15.88 -0.01 12.74
C TYR A 227 -14.42 -0.06 13.20
N ALA A 228 -14.14 0.51 14.36
CA ALA A 228 -12.85 0.36 15.04
C ALA A 228 -12.77 -1.03 15.68
N ALA A 229 -11.74 -1.82 15.32
CA ALA A 229 -11.57 -3.17 15.85
C ALA A 229 -11.31 -3.18 17.37
N ALA A 230 -10.77 -2.09 17.92
CA ALA A 230 -10.53 -1.95 19.36
C ALA A 230 -11.82 -1.92 20.20
N ILE A 231 -12.97 -1.59 19.60
CA ILE A 231 -14.22 -1.31 20.32
C ILE A 231 -15.34 -2.28 19.94
N ALA A 232 -15.45 -2.66 18.66
CA ALA A 232 -16.56 -3.46 18.17
C ALA A 232 -16.70 -4.79 18.94
N HIS A 233 -17.88 -5.03 19.52
CA HIS A 233 -18.15 -6.18 20.38
C HIS A 233 -18.71 -7.42 19.64
N ASP A 234 -19.25 -7.27 18.43
CA ASP A 234 -19.63 -8.39 17.54
C ASP A 234 -19.15 -8.08 16.11
N ALA A 235 -18.17 -8.85 15.65
CA ALA A 235 -17.50 -8.67 14.36
C ALA A 235 -17.50 -9.95 13.52
N SER A 236 -18.32 -10.94 13.88
CA SER A 236 -18.28 -12.28 13.27
C SER A 236 -18.57 -12.29 11.77
N ALA A 237 -19.36 -11.34 11.28
CA ALA A 237 -19.66 -11.13 9.86
C ALA A 237 -18.78 -10.06 9.18
N CYS A 238 -17.87 -9.42 9.91
CA CYS A 238 -17.07 -8.31 9.41
C CYS A 238 -15.71 -8.77 8.91
N THR A 239 -15.18 -8.07 7.91
CA THR A 239 -13.83 -8.30 7.37
C THR A 239 -12.87 -7.27 7.94
N GLY A 240 -11.83 -7.71 8.65
CA GLY A 240 -10.77 -6.79 9.11
C GLY A 240 -9.99 -6.20 7.94
N PHE A 241 -9.61 -4.94 7.97
CA PHE A 241 -8.83 -4.31 6.90
C PHE A 241 -7.87 -3.25 7.43
N ALA A 242 -6.76 -3.06 6.71
CA ALA A 242 -5.87 -1.95 6.97
C ALA A 242 -6.40 -0.70 6.24
N PHE A 243 -6.64 0.38 6.99
CA PHE A 243 -6.98 1.68 6.43
C PHE A 243 -5.69 2.37 6.04
N ARG A 244 -5.34 2.33 4.75
CA ARG A 244 -4.17 3.02 4.23
C ARG A 244 -4.49 4.44 3.80
N VAL A 245 -3.51 5.31 4.09
CA VAL A 245 -3.45 6.68 3.61
C VAL A 245 -3.18 6.67 2.12
N ALA A 246 -4.00 7.39 1.36
CA ALA A 246 -3.81 7.66 -0.05
C ALA A 246 -3.45 9.14 -0.23
N ASP A 247 -2.40 9.42 -1.01
CA ASP A 247 -2.04 10.78 -1.40
C ASP A 247 -3.22 11.46 -2.10
N SER A 248 -3.46 12.73 -1.76
CA SER A 248 -4.55 13.48 -2.37
C SER A 248 -4.14 14.94 -2.59
N THR A 249 -4.58 15.47 -3.72
CA THR A 249 -4.49 16.90 -4.08
C THR A 249 -5.87 17.50 -4.26
N LEU A 250 -6.91 16.76 -3.89
CA LEU A 250 -8.30 17.18 -4.00
C LEU A 250 -8.61 18.25 -2.95
N PRO A 251 -9.48 19.22 -3.28
CA PRO A 251 -9.89 20.23 -2.32
C PRO A 251 -10.74 19.64 -1.20
N ALA A 252 -10.77 20.35 -0.08
CA ALA A 252 -11.72 20.16 1.02
C ALA A 252 -13.17 20.20 0.55
N ALA A 253 -14.12 19.61 1.28
CA ALA A 253 -15.54 19.85 1.05
C ALA A 253 -15.97 21.17 1.70
N TRP A 254 -17.11 21.75 1.27
CA TRP A 254 -17.79 22.70 2.15
C TRP A 254 -18.18 21.99 3.44
N GLU A 255 -18.97 20.91 3.37
CA GLU A 255 -19.18 19.96 4.46
C GLU A 255 -19.47 18.56 3.90
N TYR A 256 -19.27 17.54 4.73
CA TYR A 256 -19.67 16.16 4.49
C TYR A 256 -20.99 15.86 5.19
N ASN A 257 -21.82 15.01 4.58
CA ASN A 257 -23.13 14.61 5.11
C ASN A 257 -23.25 13.12 5.32
#